data_AF-A0A1E7Z4G8-F1
#
_entry.id   AF-A0A1E7Z4G8-F1
#
_cell.length_a   1.000
_cell.length_b   1.000
_cell.length_c   1.000
_cell.angle_alpha   90.00
_cell.angle_beta   90.00
_cell.angle_gamma   90.00
#
_symmetry.space_group_name_H-M   'P 1'
#
loop_
_entity.id
_entity.type
_entity.pdbx_description
1 polymer ?
#
loop_
_entity_poly.entity_id
_entity_poly.type
_entity_poly.pdbx_seq_one_letter_code
_entity_poly.pdbx_strand_id
1 'polypeptide(L)'
;MKTAASESSERWGEGQEIRGVSPALAERLKYLKIWREERMLACEREELLFGTLINMADDVCRTVTNWSVPRPVMPLSSVQAWAEARKIALSLYGELGQAAWSYAVDYLKTELSAGYAMFKADIA
;
A
#
# COMPACT_ATOMS: atom_id res chain seq x y z
N MET A 1 -18.43 28.97 32.80
CA MET A 1 -18.69 27.75 32.00
C MET A 1 -18.82 28.15 30.54
N LYS A 2 -17.87 27.75 29.68
CA LYS A 2 -17.99 27.83 28.22
C LYS A 2 -17.13 26.71 27.64
N THR A 3 -17.78 25.84 26.89
CA THR A 3 -17.26 24.62 26.26
C THR A 3 -16.40 24.96 25.05
N ALA A 4 -15.32 24.23 24.84
CA ALA A 4 -14.75 24.00 23.51
C ALA A 4 -14.29 22.54 23.46
N ALA A 5 -14.95 21.74 22.62
CA ALA A 5 -14.53 20.40 22.30
C ALA A 5 -13.25 20.50 21.45
N SER A 6 -12.17 19.87 21.93
CA SER A 6 -10.95 19.74 21.15
C SER A 6 -11.20 18.73 20.03
N GLU A 7 -10.94 19.15 18.80
CA GLU A 7 -11.06 18.34 17.59
C GLU A 7 -10.18 17.09 17.70
N SER A 8 -10.79 15.92 17.52
CA SER A 8 -10.09 14.64 17.46
C SER A 8 -9.44 14.47 16.08
N SER A 9 -8.23 15.00 15.90
CA SER A 9 -7.46 14.85 14.65
C SER A 9 -6.44 13.70 14.69
N GLU A 10 -6.48 12.83 15.70
CA GLU A 10 -5.49 11.76 15.86
C GLU A 10 -6.20 10.41 16.11
N ARG A 11 -6.51 9.65 15.05
CA ARG A 11 -7.00 8.27 15.23
C ARG A 11 -6.32 7.22 14.35
N TRP A 12 -5.14 7.50 13.82
CA TRP A 12 -4.29 6.44 13.27
C TRP A 12 -2.89 6.66 13.77
N GLY A 13 -2.66 6.17 14.99
CA GLY A 13 -1.40 6.30 15.70
C GLY A 13 -0.26 5.69 14.91
N GLU A 14 0.86 6.42 14.88
CA GLU A 14 2.16 5.91 14.52
C GLU A 14 2.42 4.63 15.31
N GLY A 15 2.57 3.51 14.61
CA GLY A 15 3.09 2.26 15.19
C GLY A 15 2.09 1.16 15.52
N GLN A 16 0.82 1.21 15.09
CA GLN A 16 -0.04 0.02 15.21
C GLN A 16 0.40 -1.08 14.24
N GLU A 17 0.83 -2.23 14.79
CA GLU A 17 0.94 -3.47 14.03
C GLU A 17 -0.43 -3.81 13.41
N ILE A 18 -0.47 -3.90 12.09
CA ILE A 18 -1.67 -4.29 11.34
C ILE A 18 -1.88 -5.78 11.58
N ARG A 19 -2.80 -6.14 12.49
CA ARG A 19 -3.12 -7.55 12.76
C ARG A 19 -3.59 -8.26 11.49
N GLY A 20 -3.03 -9.45 11.24
CA GLY A 20 -3.41 -10.28 10.10
C GLY A 20 -2.84 -9.82 8.75
N VAL A 21 -1.85 -8.93 8.75
CA VAL A 21 -1.05 -8.63 7.55
C VAL A 21 -0.19 -9.85 7.19
N SER A 22 0.03 -10.10 5.90
CA SER A 22 0.95 -11.17 5.48
C SER A 22 2.39 -10.82 5.87
N PRO A 23 3.27 -11.81 6.12
CA PRO A 23 4.67 -11.55 6.42
C PRO A 23 5.37 -10.72 5.34
N ALA A 24 5.07 -10.97 4.06
CA ALA A 24 5.62 -10.22 2.93
C ALA A 24 5.21 -8.74 2.96
N LEU A 25 3.93 -8.45 3.21
CA LEU A 25 3.45 -7.06 3.33
C LEU A 25 4.05 -6.35 4.55
N ALA A 26 4.18 -7.04 5.69
CA ALA A 26 4.81 -6.49 6.88
C ALA A 26 6.29 -6.13 6.64
N GLU A 27 7.02 -7.04 5.99
CA GLU A 27 8.43 -6.86 5.65
C GLU A 27 8.62 -5.67 4.69
N ARG A 28 7.79 -5.55 3.65
CA ARG A 28 7.86 -4.40 2.73
C ARG A 28 7.56 -3.07 3.41
N LEU A 29 6.55 -3.01 4.29
CA LEU A 29 6.28 -1.83 5.10
C LEU A 29 7.46 -1.43 5.97
N LYS A 30 8.17 -2.42 6.54
CA LYS A 30 9.39 -2.18 7.31
C LYS A 30 10.49 -1.58 6.42
N TYR A 31 10.74 -2.15 5.24
CA TYR A 31 11.76 -1.63 4.33
C TYR A 31 11.48 -0.20 3.87
N LEU A 32 10.22 0.13 3.54
CA LEU A 32 9.84 1.50 3.20
C LEU A 32 10.15 2.52 4.30
N LYS A 33 10.16 2.11 5.57
CA LYS A 33 10.54 2.99 6.70
C LYS A 33 12.06 3.12 6.82
N ILE A 34 12.79 2.02 6.68
CA ILE A 34 14.24 1.96 6.92
C ILE A 34 15.04 2.69 5.82
N TRP A 35 14.67 2.56 4.55
CA TRP A 35 15.46 3.12 3.45
C TRP A 35 15.54 4.64 3.40
N ARG A 36 14.63 5.32 4.09
CA ARG A 36 14.72 6.77 4.29
C ARG A 36 15.94 7.16 5.12
N GLU A 37 16.38 6.31 6.03
CA GLU A 37 17.49 6.57 6.95
C GLU A 37 18.83 6.00 6.45
N GLU A 38 18.77 5.02 5.55
CA GLU A 38 19.96 4.41 4.99
C GLU A 38 20.71 5.32 4.00
N ARG A 39 22.04 5.31 4.13
CA ARG A 39 22.95 5.98 3.22
C ARG A 39 23.10 5.17 1.95
N MET A 40 22.46 5.64 0.89
CA MET A 40 22.50 5.07 -0.47
C MET A 40 22.44 6.19 -1.52
N LEU A 41 22.79 5.87 -2.76
CA LEU A 41 22.65 6.78 -3.89
C LEU A 41 21.18 7.15 -4.11
N ALA A 42 20.94 8.31 -4.71
CA ALA A 42 19.58 8.77 -4.98
C ALA A 42 18.83 7.82 -5.93
N CYS A 43 19.49 7.36 -6.99
CA CYS A 43 18.92 6.41 -7.95
C CYS A 43 18.58 5.06 -7.31
N GLU A 44 19.45 4.53 -6.45
CA GLU A 44 19.19 3.28 -5.72
C GLU A 44 17.95 3.41 -4.83
N ARG A 45 17.80 4.54 -4.12
CA ARG A 45 16.63 4.79 -3.27
C ARG A 45 15.35 4.87 -4.09
N GLU A 46 15.41 5.52 -5.26
CA GLU A 46 14.30 5.60 -6.19
C GLU A 46 13.88 4.21 -6.68
N GLU A 47 14.82 3.41 -7.18
CA GLU A 47 14.55 2.04 -7.64
C GLU A 47 13.93 1.17 -6.54
N LEU A 48 14.48 1.24 -5.31
CA LEU A 48 13.98 0.48 -4.17
C LEU A 48 12.56 0.91 -3.78
N LEU A 49 12.29 2.22 -3.75
CA LEU A 49 10.97 2.76 -3.43
C LEU A 49 9.91 2.33 -4.45
N PHE A 50 10.19 2.54 -5.74
CA PHE A 50 9.27 2.15 -6.82
C PHE A 50 9.06 0.64 -6.82
N GLY A 51 10.14 -0.14 -6.84
CA GLY A 51 10.08 -1.59 -6.87
C GLY A 51 9.32 -2.17 -5.67
N THR A 52 9.46 -1.58 -4.49
CA THR A 52 8.75 -2.07 -3.30
C THR A 52 7.28 -1.76 -3.31
N LEU A 53 6.89 -0.56 -3.74
CA LEU A 53 5.47 -0.22 -3.88
C LEU A 53 4.77 -1.07 -4.95
N ILE A 54 5.45 -1.37 -6.07
CA ILE A 54 4.96 -2.31 -7.09
C ILE A 54 4.79 -3.71 -6.50
N ASN A 55 5.82 -4.22 -5.81
CA ASN A 55 5.73 -5.54 -5.21
C ASN A 55 4.68 -5.62 -4.08
N MET A 56 4.44 -4.52 -3.35
CA MET A 56 3.32 -4.45 -2.40
C MET A 56 1.98 -4.49 -3.12
N ALA A 57 1.84 -3.81 -4.27
CA ALA A 57 0.63 -3.89 -5.09
C ALA A 57 0.36 -5.34 -5.55
N ASP A 58 1.38 -6.05 -6.03
CA ASP A 58 1.31 -7.48 -6.33
C ASP A 58 0.80 -8.30 -5.14
N ASP A 59 1.42 -8.11 -3.97
CA ASP A 59 1.07 -8.86 -2.77
C ASP A 59 -0.36 -8.57 -2.31
N VAL A 60 -0.81 -7.31 -2.41
CA VAL A 60 -2.21 -6.94 -2.15
C VAL A 60 -3.14 -7.64 -3.15
N CYS A 61 -2.83 -7.59 -4.44
CA CYS A 61 -3.61 -8.24 -5.50
C CYS A 61 -3.75 -9.75 -5.27
N ARG A 62 -2.66 -10.42 -4.87
CA ARG A 62 -2.66 -11.87 -4.52
C ARG A 62 -3.56 -12.22 -3.34
N THR A 63 -3.90 -11.26 -2.48
CA THR A 63 -4.82 -11.51 -1.35
C THR A 63 -6.30 -11.45 -1.72
N VAL A 64 -6.66 -11.13 -2.97
CA VAL A 64 -8.05 -11.15 -3.40
C VAL A 64 -8.67 -12.53 -3.17
N THR A 65 -9.76 -12.57 -2.43
CA THR A 65 -10.49 -13.79 -2.08
C THR A 65 -11.68 -14.05 -2.99
N ASN A 66 -12.16 -13.03 -3.71
CA ASN A 66 -13.28 -13.17 -4.62
C ASN A 66 -13.16 -12.26 -5.85
N TRP A 67 -12.98 -12.89 -7.01
CA TRP A 67 -12.92 -12.26 -8.33
C TRP A 67 -14.28 -12.23 -9.06
N SER A 68 -15.35 -12.82 -8.50
CA SER A 68 -16.67 -12.89 -9.18
C SER A 68 -17.41 -11.55 -9.33
N VAL A 69 -16.91 -10.51 -8.66
CA VAL A 69 -17.51 -9.16 -8.69
C VAL A 69 -16.54 -8.17 -9.33
N PRO A 70 -17.04 -7.12 -10.02
CA PRO A 70 -16.19 -6.11 -10.65
C PRO A 70 -15.26 -5.36 -9.67
N ARG A 71 -15.59 -5.36 -8.38
CA ARG A 71 -14.74 -4.84 -7.30
C ARG A 71 -14.25 -6.01 -6.47
N PRO A 72 -13.02 -6.51 -6.70
CA PRO A 72 -12.54 -7.71 -6.05
C PRO A 72 -12.55 -7.58 -4.53
N VAL A 73 -12.94 -8.65 -3.83
CA VAL A 73 -12.96 -8.68 -2.36
C VAL A 73 -11.59 -9.10 -1.86
N MET A 74 -11.05 -8.38 -0.87
CA MET A 74 -9.75 -8.67 -0.26
C MET A 74 -9.79 -8.45 1.26
N PRO A 75 -8.89 -9.07 2.03
CA PRO A 75 -8.79 -8.88 3.47
C PRO A 75 -8.59 -7.40 3.85
N LEU A 76 -9.25 -6.97 4.91
CA LEU A 76 -9.09 -5.61 5.44
C LEU A 76 -7.63 -5.30 5.79
N SER A 77 -6.89 -6.29 6.31
CA SER A 77 -5.48 -6.14 6.65
C SER A 77 -4.61 -5.78 5.44
N SER A 78 -4.88 -6.35 4.26
CA SER A 78 -4.19 -5.99 3.01
C SER A 78 -4.48 -4.55 2.61
N VAL A 79 -5.73 -4.12 2.72
CA VAL A 79 -6.13 -2.73 2.41
C VAL A 79 -5.48 -1.75 3.38
N GLN A 80 -5.42 -2.09 4.67
CA GLN A 80 -4.75 -1.29 5.69
C GLN A 80 -3.24 -1.21 5.43
N ALA A 81 -2.60 -2.32 5.04
CA ALA A 81 -1.18 -2.33 4.69
C ALA A 81 -0.91 -1.43 3.47
N TRP A 82 -1.77 -1.48 2.45
CA TRP A 82 -1.69 -0.59 1.29
C TRP A 82 -1.87 0.88 1.66
N ALA A 83 -2.83 1.19 2.53
CA ALA A 83 -3.05 2.55 3.02
C ALA A 83 -1.88 3.06 3.87
N GLU A 84 -1.22 2.19 4.62
CA GLU A 84 -0.03 2.55 5.40
C GLU A 84 1.19 2.80 4.49
N ALA A 85 1.37 1.99 3.43
CA ALA A 85 2.40 2.24 2.41
C ALA A 85 2.25 3.61 1.77
N ARG A 86 1.01 4.04 1.48
CA ARG A 86 0.72 5.41 1.01
C ARG A 86 1.24 6.46 1.98
N LYS A 87 0.89 6.34 3.26
CA LYS A 87 1.29 7.33 4.26
C LYS A 87 2.81 7.45 4.31
N ILE A 88 3.51 6.31 4.36
CA ILE A 88 4.98 6.25 4.40
C ILE A 88 5.58 6.89 3.14
N ALA A 89 5.09 6.54 1.95
CA ALA A 89 5.59 7.10 0.70
C ALA A 89 5.44 8.64 0.69
N LEU A 90 4.24 9.13 1.03
CA LEU A 90 3.95 10.56 0.99
C LEU A 90 4.64 11.35 2.11
N SER A 91 4.80 10.78 3.31
CA SER A 91 5.40 11.50 4.44
C SER A 91 6.92 11.48 4.42
N LEU A 92 7.54 10.39 3.94
CA LEU A 92 8.99 10.20 4.05
C LEU A 92 9.76 10.55 2.77
N TYR A 93 9.12 10.51 1.60
CA TYR A 93 9.82 10.60 0.31
C TYR A 93 9.38 11.80 -0.57
N GLY A 94 8.51 12.69 -0.08
CA GLY A 94 8.13 13.91 -0.78
C GLY A 94 7.59 13.69 -2.20
N GLU A 95 8.06 14.46 -3.17
CA GLU A 95 7.63 14.36 -4.58
C GLU A 95 7.95 12.99 -5.20
N LEU A 96 9.11 12.42 -4.87
CA LEU A 96 9.47 11.07 -5.31
C LEU A 96 8.48 10.04 -4.77
N GLY A 97 8.10 10.17 -3.51
CA GLY A 97 7.05 9.36 -2.87
C GLY A 97 5.70 9.48 -3.56
N GLN A 98 5.30 10.69 -3.94
CA GLN A 98 4.07 10.92 -4.69
C GLN A 98 4.11 10.28 -6.07
N ALA A 99 5.22 10.39 -6.80
CA ALA A 99 5.40 9.77 -8.10
C ALA A 99 5.35 8.23 -8.02
N ALA A 100 6.12 7.65 -7.10
CA ALA A 100 6.16 6.21 -6.88
C ALA A 100 4.81 5.64 -6.44
N TRP A 101 4.11 6.32 -5.52
CA TRP A 101 2.77 5.94 -5.10
C TRP A 101 1.77 5.99 -6.25
N SER A 102 1.79 7.06 -7.05
CA SER A 102 0.86 7.20 -8.18
C SER A 102 1.06 6.08 -9.20
N TYR A 103 2.32 5.80 -9.54
CA TYR A 103 2.68 4.68 -10.42
C TYR A 103 2.16 3.34 -9.87
N ALA A 104 2.42 3.05 -8.61
CA ALA A 104 2.03 1.77 -8.00
C ALA A 104 0.51 1.62 -7.87
N VAL A 105 -0.24 2.71 -7.68
CA VAL A 105 -1.71 2.71 -7.73
C VAL A 105 -2.23 2.34 -9.11
N ASP A 106 -1.67 2.91 -10.17
CA ASP A 106 -2.09 2.61 -11.54
C ASP A 106 -1.71 1.19 -11.95
N TYR A 107 -0.54 0.72 -11.49
CA TYR A 107 -0.14 -0.68 -11.60
C TYR A 107 -1.16 -1.61 -10.90
N LEU A 108 -1.50 -1.37 -9.63
CA LEU A 108 -2.48 -2.18 -8.89
C LEU A 108 -3.85 -2.22 -9.58
N LYS A 109 -4.33 -1.09 -10.10
CA LYS A 109 -5.58 -1.04 -10.86
C LYS A 109 -5.52 -1.94 -12.09
N THR A 110 -4.39 -1.95 -12.78
CA THR A 110 -4.16 -2.79 -13.96
C THR A 110 -4.22 -4.27 -13.58
N GLU A 111 -3.49 -4.66 -12.52
CA GLU A 111 -3.48 -6.05 -12.02
C GLU A 111 -4.86 -6.53 -11.58
N LEU A 112 -5.62 -5.70 -10.84
CA LEU A 112 -6.99 -6.04 -10.43
C LEU A 112 -7.93 -6.15 -11.64
N SER A 113 -7.76 -5.31 -12.65
CA SER A 113 -8.56 -5.35 -13.87
C SER A 113 -8.25 -6.61 -14.70
N ALA A 114 -6.97 -6.95 -14.81
CA ALA A 114 -6.51 -8.15 -15.50
C ALA A 114 -7.01 -9.42 -14.79
N GLY A 115 -6.84 -9.52 -13.46
CA GLY A 115 -7.33 -10.65 -12.67
C GLY A 115 -8.85 -10.85 -12.80
N TYR A 116 -9.62 -9.76 -12.79
CA TYR A 116 -11.06 -9.83 -13.03
C TYR A 116 -11.41 -10.31 -14.45
N ALA A 117 -10.71 -9.81 -15.47
CA ALA A 117 -10.93 -10.21 -16.85
C ALA A 117 -10.59 -11.69 -17.09
N MET A 118 -9.49 -12.17 -16.49
CA MET A 118 -9.10 -13.59 -16.53
C MET A 118 -10.15 -14.48 -15.87
N PHE A 119 -10.60 -14.12 -14.65
CA PHE A 119 -11.68 -14.86 -13.99
C PHE A 119 -12.93 -14.94 -14.86
N LYS A 120 -13.32 -13.82 -15.50
CA LYS A 120 -14.47 -13.76 -16.39
C LYS A 120 -14.32 -14.63 -17.65
N ALA A 121 -13.11 -14.76 -18.19
CA ALA A 121 -12.82 -15.61 -19.33
C ALA A 121 -12.83 -17.10 -18.96
N ASP A 122 -12.36 -17.46 -17.76
CA ASP A 122 -12.29 -18.86 -17.31
C ASP A 122 -13.67 -19.46 -16.97
N ILE A 123 -14.65 -18.62 -16.61
CA ILE A 123 -16.03 -19.07 -16.31
C ILE A 123 -17.03 -18.86 -17.46
N ALA A 124 -16.55 -18.34 -18.60
CA ALA A 124 -17.36 -18.14 -19.81
C ALA A 124 -17.38 -19.41 -20.67
#